data_AF-A0A949K5R6-F1
#
_entry.id   AF-A0A949K5R6-F1
#
_cell.length_a   1.000
_cell.length_b   1.000
_cell.length_c   1.000
_cell.angle_alpha   90.00
_cell.angle_beta   90.00
_cell.angle_gamma   90.00
#
_symmetry.space_group_name_H-M   'P 1'
#
loop_
_entity.id
_entity.type
_entity.pdbx_description
1 polymer ?
#
loop_
_entity_poly.entity_id
_entity_poly.type
_entity_poly.pdbx_seq_one_letter_code
_entity_poly.pdbx_strand_id
1 'polypeptide(L)'
;MILSLVIGVAGGYAAFRFTQPGLLTQQDSSAPHEDANAEITRLNDALSVAMNDLEDARAAQAASAAEVEELKAQTARQAADLDAMAEKLAAVSSETQPPEDNTAALEVLSRERDALTAENESLKSDLAALDADRGSLRQEAAEARSRLEAELARVNDQVVPDLTAERDRLQGRVLALLADRDALKAEVDAAAGSNTADVRRILELEAQLADSARELAAARAELAAREAGQTESPAVANPDINADPARPTAAAEAGTTPILTPRDPDMVATALRAAPGLGFLSTQDRQLLTDQLVAGECVTTALESVFDRVPILTLRNLIRDLNSDC
;
A
#
# COMPACT_ATOMS: atom_id res chain seq x y z
N MET A 1 32.40 -23.21 75.15
CA MET A 1 32.78 -24.54 75.65
C MET A 1 34.17 -24.40 76.24
N ILE A 2 34.38 -24.11 77.52
CA ILE A 2 34.08 -24.91 78.72
C ILE A 2 34.39 -26.38 78.49
N LEU A 3 35.56 -26.83 78.96
CA LEU A 3 35.65 -28.00 79.83
C LEU A 3 36.92 -27.91 80.69
N SER A 4 36.73 -28.20 81.96
CA SER A 4 37.62 -28.09 83.11
C SER A 4 37.82 -29.47 83.72
N LEU A 5 39.06 -29.82 84.13
CA LEU A 5 39.37 -30.95 85.04
C LEU A 5 40.81 -30.74 85.57
N VAL A 6 41.14 -30.36 86.81
CA VAL A 6 40.82 -30.83 88.19
C VAL A 6 41.74 -31.98 88.69
N ILE A 7 42.70 -31.57 89.53
CA ILE A 7 43.22 -32.16 90.80
C ILE A 7 44.23 -33.34 90.77
N GLY A 8 45.33 -33.14 91.53
CA GLY A 8 46.13 -34.21 92.15
C GLY A 8 47.43 -33.75 92.83
N VAL A 9 47.34 -33.16 94.03
CA VAL A 9 48.45 -32.79 94.93
C VAL A 9 48.53 -33.81 96.08
N ALA A 10 49.72 -34.34 96.42
CA ALA A 10 50.10 -34.88 97.75
C ALA A 10 51.60 -35.26 97.73
N GLY A 11 52.53 -34.51 98.35
CA GLY A 11 52.94 -34.59 99.76
C GLY A 11 54.43 -34.97 99.77
N GLY A 12 55.37 -34.47 100.58
CA GLY A 12 55.34 -33.71 101.82
C GLY A 12 56.54 -34.18 102.66
N TYR A 13 57.47 -33.26 102.98
CA TYR A 13 58.63 -33.42 103.86
C TYR A 13 58.26 -33.74 105.33
N ALA A 14 59.12 -34.49 106.06
CA ALA A 14 59.51 -34.34 107.50
C ALA A 14 60.20 -35.64 107.98
N ALA A 15 61.45 -35.68 108.47
CA ALA A 15 62.09 -35.09 109.65
C ALA A 15 61.99 -35.93 110.96
N PHE A 16 63.16 -36.51 111.32
CA PHE A 16 63.83 -36.46 112.64
C PHE A 16 63.37 -37.26 113.89
N ARG A 17 64.43 -37.74 114.60
CA ARG A 17 64.63 -38.03 116.06
C ARG A 17 64.63 -39.53 116.44
N PHE A 18 65.48 -40.10 117.31
CA PHE A 18 66.25 -39.57 118.45
C PHE A 18 67.30 -40.61 118.99
N THR A 19 68.44 -40.11 119.52
CA THR A 19 69.25 -40.57 120.73
C THR A 19 70.07 -41.89 120.82
N GLN A 20 71.39 -41.72 121.10
CA GLN A 20 72.32 -42.59 121.87
C GLN A 20 72.06 -42.45 123.42
N PRO A 21 72.85 -42.95 124.43
CA PRO A 21 74.08 -43.81 124.48
C PRO A 21 74.18 -44.88 125.63
N GLY A 22 75.22 -45.75 125.62
CA GLY A 22 76.09 -46.02 126.79
C GLY A 22 75.95 -47.29 127.69
N LEU A 23 77.12 -47.93 127.92
CA LEU A 23 77.65 -48.57 129.16
C LEU A 23 77.51 -50.10 129.48
N LEU A 24 78.69 -50.77 129.46
CA LEU A 24 79.29 -51.75 130.41
C LEU A 24 78.81 -53.22 130.56
N THR A 25 79.83 -54.06 130.87
CA THR A 25 79.88 -55.47 131.37
C THR A 25 79.68 -56.57 130.33
N GLN A 26 80.66 -57.42 129.98
CA GLN A 26 81.48 -58.41 130.72
C GLN A 26 80.76 -59.77 130.92
N GLN A 27 81.30 -60.81 130.24
CA GLN A 27 81.22 -62.27 130.49
C GLN A 27 79.83 -62.90 130.70
N ASP A 28 79.37 -63.70 129.74
CA ASP A 28 79.55 -65.17 129.70
C ASP A 28 78.70 -65.73 128.54
N SER A 29 79.32 -66.27 127.49
CA SER A 29 79.68 -67.69 127.36
C SER A 29 78.49 -68.57 126.95
N SER A 30 78.52 -68.94 125.66
CA SER A 30 78.05 -70.20 125.03
C SER A 30 76.57 -70.43 124.70
N ALA A 31 76.28 -70.27 123.39
CA ALA A 31 75.21 -70.86 122.55
C ALA A 31 73.79 -70.25 122.66
N PRO A 32 73.17 -69.84 121.53
CA PRO A 32 73.18 -70.56 120.26
C PRO A 32 73.69 -69.73 119.06
N HIS A 33 74.84 -70.10 118.52
CA HIS A 33 75.37 -69.57 117.24
C HIS A 33 74.59 -70.06 116.00
N GLU A 34 73.58 -70.93 116.16
CA GLU A 34 72.72 -71.39 115.07
C GLU A 34 71.67 -70.35 114.64
N ASP A 35 71.12 -69.55 115.56
CA ASP A 35 70.09 -68.55 115.25
C ASP A 35 70.67 -67.33 114.49
N ALA A 36 71.88 -66.90 114.86
CA ALA A 36 72.59 -65.83 114.15
C ALA A 36 73.02 -66.24 112.73
N ASN A 37 73.39 -67.51 112.53
CA ASN A 37 73.69 -68.03 111.19
C ASN A 37 72.42 -68.17 110.33
N ALA A 38 71.29 -68.55 110.92
CA ALA A 38 70.00 -68.56 110.22
C ALA A 38 69.57 -67.16 109.78
N GLU A 39 69.79 -66.14 110.63
CA GLU A 39 69.49 -64.74 110.31
C GLU A 39 70.42 -64.17 109.23
N ILE A 40 71.72 -64.47 109.27
CA ILE A 40 72.67 -64.09 108.21
C ILE A 40 72.29 -64.74 106.88
N THR A 41 71.85 -66.00 106.89
CA THR A 41 71.40 -66.70 105.67
C THR A 41 70.13 -66.05 105.11
N ARG A 42 69.14 -65.73 105.96
CA ARG A 42 67.93 -64.98 105.54
C ARG A 42 68.25 -63.60 104.99
N LEU A 43 69.18 -62.87 105.60
CA LEU A 43 69.60 -61.55 105.14
C LEU A 43 70.34 -61.64 103.79
N ASN A 44 71.16 -62.68 103.60
CA ASN A 44 71.86 -62.91 102.35
C ASN A 44 70.89 -63.34 101.23
N ASP A 45 69.90 -64.18 101.55
CA ASP A 45 68.82 -64.54 100.64
C ASP A 45 67.96 -63.32 100.29
N ALA A 46 67.62 -62.48 101.27
CA ALA A 46 66.87 -61.24 101.05
C ALA A 46 67.66 -60.21 100.23
N LEU A 47 68.98 -60.12 100.44
CA LEU A 47 69.86 -59.28 99.63
C LEU A 47 69.94 -59.79 98.19
N SER A 48 70.06 -61.11 98.00
CA SER A 48 70.05 -61.72 96.67
C SER A 48 68.72 -61.50 95.95
N VAL A 49 67.59 -61.59 96.66
CA VAL A 49 66.27 -61.28 96.11
C VAL A 49 66.16 -59.79 95.76
N ALA A 50 66.60 -58.89 96.64
CA ALA A 50 66.57 -57.45 96.37
C ALA A 50 67.49 -57.02 95.21
N MET A 51 68.64 -57.70 95.02
CA MET A 51 69.51 -57.47 93.87
C MET A 51 68.88 -57.96 92.57
N ASN A 52 68.23 -59.13 92.58
CA ASN A 52 67.47 -59.64 91.44
C ASN A 52 66.29 -58.72 91.10
N ASP A 53 65.52 -58.28 92.10
CA ASP A 53 64.40 -57.34 91.91
C ASP A 53 64.87 -56.00 91.32
N LEU A 54 66.07 -55.53 91.70
CA LEU A 54 66.65 -54.30 91.19
C LEU A 54 67.20 -54.45 89.77
N GLU A 55 67.71 -55.64 89.42
CA GLU A 55 68.09 -55.99 88.07
C GLU A 55 66.86 -56.11 87.15
N ASP A 56 65.80 -56.76 87.63
CA ASP A 56 64.51 -56.85 86.95
C ASP A 56 63.85 -55.47 86.77
N ALA A 57 63.89 -54.61 87.79
CA ALA A 57 63.39 -53.24 87.70
C ALA A 57 64.21 -52.38 86.71
N ARG A 58 65.53 -52.57 86.65
CA ARG A 58 66.39 -51.89 85.66
C ARG A 58 66.13 -52.42 84.25
N ALA A 59 65.90 -53.72 84.09
CA ALA A 59 65.53 -54.32 82.82
C ALA A 59 64.15 -53.81 82.35
N ALA A 60 63.18 -53.71 83.25
CA ALA A 60 61.86 -53.13 82.98
C ALA A 60 61.96 -51.63 82.64
N GLN A 61 62.80 -50.87 83.35
CA GLN A 61 63.05 -49.47 83.05
C GLN A 61 63.71 -49.30 81.67
N ALA A 62 64.68 -50.13 81.32
CA ALA A 62 65.31 -50.12 80.00
C ALA A 62 64.33 -50.51 78.88
N ALA A 63 63.45 -51.48 79.12
CA ALA A 63 62.38 -51.85 78.19
C ALA A 63 61.38 -50.70 77.97
N SER A 64 60.92 -50.07 79.05
CA SER A 64 60.02 -48.92 78.96
C SER A 64 60.67 -47.70 78.28
N ALA A 65 61.98 -47.48 78.49
CA ALA A 65 62.72 -46.43 77.81
C ALA A 65 62.84 -46.71 76.30
N ALA A 66 63.05 -47.97 75.91
CA ALA A 66 63.05 -48.38 74.51
C ALA A 66 61.68 -48.21 73.86
N GLU A 67 60.58 -48.54 74.56
CA GLU A 67 59.21 -48.30 74.09
C GLU A 67 58.92 -46.80 73.91
N VAL A 68 59.38 -45.96 74.84
CA VAL A 68 59.22 -44.49 74.73
C VAL A 68 59.99 -43.93 73.53
N GLU A 69 61.21 -44.39 73.28
CA GLU A 69 61.98 -43.97 72.11
C GLU A 69 61.34 -44.44 70.80
N GLU A 70 60.78 -45.65 70.76
CA GLU A 70 60.01 -46.13 69.60
C GLU A 70 58.74 -45.31 69.37
N LEU A 71 57.98 -44.99 70.42
CA LEU A 71 56.79 -44.12 70.32
C LEU A 71 57.14 -42.70 69.87
N LYS A 72 58.27 -42.15 70.34
CA LYS A 72 58.78 -40.86 69.85
C LYS A 72 59.14 -40.92 68.37
N ALA A 73 59.81 -41.99 67.93
CA ALA A 73 60.13 -42.20 66.53
C ALA A 73 58.87 -42.34 65.66
N GLN A 74 57.84 -43.05 66.15
CA GLN A 74 56.55 -43.15 65.47
C GLN A 74 55.83 -41.80 65.38
N THR A 75 55.82 -41.02 66.46
CA THR A 75 55.22 -39.68 66.47
C THR A 75 55.93 -38.74 65.49
N ALA A 76 57.26 -38.79 65.44
CA ALA A 76 58.05 -38.00 64.49
C ALA A 76 57.76 -38.38 63.03
N ARG A 77 57.59 -39.68 62.74
CA ARG A 77 57.18 -40.15 61.40
C ARG A 77 55.77 -39.66 61.05
N GLN A 78 54.82 -39.76 61.98
CA GLN A 78 53.45 -39.27 61.77
C GLN A 78 53.40 -37.76 61.54
N ALA A 79 54.21 -36.98 62.25
CA ALA A 79 54.32 -35.53 62.02
C ALA A 79 54.87 -35.23 60.62
N ALA A 80 55.93 -35.92 60.20
CA ALA A 80 56.48 -35.76 58.85
C ALA A 80 55.48 -36.17 57.75
N ASP A 81 54.70 -37.24 57.98
CA ASP A 81 53.65 -37.66 57.05
C ASP A 81 52.52 -36.62 56.96
N LEU A 82 52.13 -35.99 58.08
CA LEU A 82 51.16 -34.91 58.11
C LEU A 82 51.67 -33.65 57.40
N ASP A 83 52.93 -33.27 57.60
CA ASP A 83 53.55 -32.15 56.90
C ASP A 83 53.61 -32.42 55.38
N ALA A 84 53.98 -33.64 54.97
CA ALA A 84 53.99 -34.04 53.57
C ALA A 84 52.58 -34.08 52.96
N MET A 85 51.57 -34.48 53.74
CA MET A 85 50.17 -34.42 53.30
C MET A 85 49.68 -32.97 53.21
N ALA A 86 50.06 -32.10 54.14
CA ALA A 86 49.73 -30.68 54.11
C ALA A 86 50.35 -29.99 52.88
N GLU A 87 51.60 -30.31 52.56
CA GLU A 87 52.29 -29.78 51.38
C GLU A 87 51.67 -30.31 50.08
N LYS A 88 51.31 -31.60 50.01
CA LYS A 88 50.54 -32.15 48.88
C LYS A 88 49.17 -31.49 48.76
N LEU A 89 48.48 -31.26 49.86
CA LEU A 89 47.17 -30.60 49.84
C LEU A 89 47.29 -29.15 49.38
N ALA A 90 48.33 -28.43 49.82
CA ALA A 90 48.64 -27.08 49.37
C ALA A 90 48.94 -27.04 47.87
N ALA A 91 49.79 -27.95 47.37
CA ALA A 91 50.09 -28.08 45.95
C ALA A 91 48.83 -28.37 45.13
N VAL A 92 48.02 -29.35 45.52
CA VAL A 92 46.75 -29.69 44.84
C VAL A 92 45.78 -28.51 44.89
N SER A 93 45.68 -27.79 46.02
CA SER A 93 44.81 -26.61 46.14
C SER A 93 45.25 -25.46 45.24
N SER A 94 46.56 -25.26 45.06
CA SER A 94 47.10 -24.24 44.15
C SER A 94 46.89 -24.61 42.68
N GLU A 95 46.87 -25.91 42.36
CA GLU A 95 46.61 -26.42 41.01
C GLU A 95 45.11 -26.43 40.66
N THR A 96 44.23 -26.57 41.66
CA THR A 96 42.76 -26.51 41.50
C THR A 96 42.17 -25.11 41.70
N GLN A 97 42.95 -24.15 42.20
CA GLN A 97 42.56 -22.75 42.16
C GLN A 97 42.42 -22.34 40.70
N PRO A 98 41.22 -21.92 40.25
CA PRO A 98 41.06 -21.47 38.87
C PRO A 98 42.04 -20.31 38.66
N PRO A 99 42.88 -20.33 37.61
CA PRO A 99 43.72 -19.19 37.31
C PRO A 99 42.77 -18.00 37.13
N GLU A 100 43.07 -16.88 37.80
CA GLU A 100 42.20 -15.68 37.76
C GLU A 100 41.88 -15.25 36.31
N ASP A 101 42.77 -15.55 35.37
CA ASP A 101 42.60 -15.40 33.91
C ASP A 101 41.36 -16.12 33.33
N ASN A 102 40.97 -17.29 33.88
CA ASN A 102 39.81 -18.03 33.37
C ASN A 102 38.49 -17.31 33.70
N THR A 103 38.43 -16.56 34.81
CA THR A 103 37.22 -15.81 35.17
C THR A 103 37.00 -14.63 34.21
N ALA A 104 38.07 -13.91 33.88
CA ALA A 104 38.04 -12.84 32.88
C ALA A 104 37.69 -13.38 31.48
N ALA A 105 38.27 -14.51 31.08
CA ALA A 105 37.96 -15.16 29.81
C ALA A 105 36.48 -15.61 29.73
N LEU A 106 35.93 -16.17 30.81
CA LEU A 106 34.52 -16.56 30.88
C LEU A 106 33.58 -15.36 30.82
N GLU A 107 33.94 -14.22 31.44
CA GLU A 107 33.16 -12.99 31.31
C GLU A 107 33.16 -12.46 29.87
N VAL A 108 34.32 -12.46 29.19
CA VAL A 108 34.43 -12.04 27.78
C VAL A 108 33.56 -12.93 26.89
N LEU A 109 33.68 -14.25 27.04
CA LEU A 109 32.87 -15.21 26.29
C LEU A 109 31.37 -15.06 26.60
N SER A 110 30.98 -14.76 27.84
CA SER A 110 29.58 -14.49 28.18
C SER A 110 29.08 -13.25 27.46
N ARG A 111 29.85 -12.15 27.49
CA ARG A 111 29.49 -10.89 26.80
C ARG A 111 29.38 -11.10 25.29
N GLU A 112 30.30 -11.86 24.70
CA GLU A 112 30.26 -12.19 23.27
C GLU A 112 29.04 -13.05 22.93
N ARG A 113 28.72 -14.06 23.76
CA ARG A 113 27.50 -14.85 23.61
C ARG A 113 26.24 -14.01 23.72
N ASP A 114 26.19 -13.06 24.66
CA ASP A 114 25.05 -12.16 24.83
C ASP A 114 24.91 -11.21 23.62
N ALA A 115 26.03 -10.69 23.11
CA ALA A 115 26.07 -9.86 21.91
C ALA A 115 25.60 -10.63 20.66
N LEU A 116 26.12 -11.84 20.45
CA LEU A 116 25.70 -12.72 19.35
C LEU A 116 24.24 -13.14 19.47
N THR A 117 23.73 -13.31 20.70
CA THR A 117 22.31 -13.61 20.93
C THR A 117 21.44 -12.42 20.51
N ALA A 118 21.81 -11.20 20.92
CA ALA A 118 21.11 -9.98 20.52
C ALA A 118 21.16 -9.75 19.01
N GLU A 119 22.31 -9.98 18.37
CA GLU A 119 22.45 -9.90 16.90
C GLU A 119 21.56 -10.94 16.19
N ASN A 120 21.52 -12.18 16.68
CA ASN A 120 20.63 -13.21 16.13
C ASN A 120 19.15 -12.84 16.27
N GLU A 121 18.75 -12.23 17.39
CA GLU A 121 17.38 -11.75 17.57
C GLU A 121 17.05 -10.60 16.61
N SER A 122 17.99 -9.66 16.41
CA SER A 122 17.85 -8.59 15.42
C SER A 122 17.70 -9.14 14.01
N LEU A 123 18.59 -10.05 13.59
CA LEU A 123 18.54 -10.66 12.26
C LEU A 123 17.26 -11.47 12.04
N LYS A 124 16.75 -12.15 13.07
CA LYS A 124 15.45 -12.84 13.00
C LYS A 124 14.30 -11.85 12.79
N SER A 125 14.33 -10.71 13.47
CA SER A 125 13.34 -9.65 13.29
C SER A 125 13.40 -9.07 11.88
N ASP A 126 14.60 -8.78 11.38
CA ASP A 126 14.80 -8.22 10.03
C ASP A 126 14.37 -9.21 8.94
N LEU A 127 14.66 -10.50 9.11
CA LEU A 127 14.19 -11.55 8.19
C LEU A 127 12.65 -11.64 8.18
N ALA A 128 12.00 -11.56 9.34
CA ALA A 128 10.55 -11.56 9.41
C ALA A 128 9.93 -10.32 8.73
N ALA A 129 10.54 -9.15 8.89
CA ALA A 129 10.13 -7.92 8.21
C ALA A 129 10.29 -8.04 6.68
N LEU A 130 11.45 -8.52 6.21
CA LEU A 130 11.70 -8.74 4.78
C LEU A 130 10.74 -9.77 4.16
N ASP A 131 10.38 -10.82 4.90
CA ASP A 131 9.39 -11.80 4.43
C ASP A 131 7.99 -11.20 4.34
N ALA A 132 7.61 -10.32 5.28
CA ALA A 132 6.35 -9.58 5.23
C ALA A 132 6.32 -8.62 4.02
N ASP A 133 7.39 -7.85 3.81
CA ASP A 133 7.52 -6.94 2.66
C ASP A 133 7.47 -7.70 1.33
N ARG A 134 8.17 -8.83 1.24
CA ARG A 134 8.12 -9.71 0.07
C ARG A 134 6.72 -10.27 -0.17
N GLY A 135 5.97 -10.54 0.89
CA GLY A 135 4.55 -10.91 0.82
C GLY A 135 3.69 -9.80 0.23
N SER A 136 3.82 -8.57 0.76
CA SER A 136 3.09 -7.39 0.27
C SER A 136 3.38 -7.11 -1.20
N LEU A 137 4.67 -7.05 -1.57
CA LEU A 137 5.09 -6.78 -2.95
C LEU A 137 4.58 -7.84 -3.94
N ARG A 138 4.51 -9.11 -3.53
CA ARG A 138 3.93 -10.17 -4.37
C ARG A 138 2.43 -9.99 -4.57
N GLN A 139 1.71 -9.58 -3.52
CA GLN A 139 0.29 -9.30 -3.62
C GLN A 139 0.03 -8.09 -4.53
N GLU A 140 0.74 -6.99 -4.31
CA GLU A 140 0.66 -5.78 -5.15
C GLU A 140 0.96 -6.09 -6.62
N ALA A 141 1.99 -6.89 -6.89
CA ALA A 141 2.33 -7.31 -8.25
C ALA A 141 1.22 -8.17 -8.88
N ALA A 142 0.60 -9.07 -8.12
CA ALA A 142 -0.51 -9.89 -8.60
C ALA A 142 -1.76 -9.04 -8.90
N GLU A 143 -2.09 -8.08 -8.04
CA GLU A 143 -3.20 -7.15 -8.24
C GLU A 143 -2.96 -6.24 -9.45
N ALA A 144 -1.75 -5.68 -9.59
CA ALA A 144 -1.37 -4.86 -10.74
C ALA A 144 -1.46 -5.66 -12.04
N ARG A 145 -0.97 -6.91 -12.05
CA ARG A 145 -1.08 -7.80 -13.20
C ARG A 145 -2.53 -8.10 -13.57
N SER A 146 -3.38 -8.41 -12.60
CA SER A 146 -4.80 -8.66 -12.85
C SER A 146 -5.51 -7.43 -13.43
N ARG A 147 -5.19 -6.22 -12.93
CA ARG A 147 -5.73 -4.97 -13.50
C ARG A 147 -5.31 -4.76 -14.95
N LEU A 148 -4.03 -4.97 -15.26
CA LEU A 148 -3.51 -4.83 -16.62
C LEU A 148 -4.13 -5.86 -17.58
N GLU A 149 -4.29 -7.11 -17.14
CA GLU A 149 -4.96 -8.15 -17.92
C GLU A 149 -6.43 -7.79 -18.20
N ALA A 150 -7.14 -7.23 -17.22
CA ALA A 150 -8.52 -6.76 -17.40
C ALA A 150 -8.62 -5.55 -18.35
N GLU A 151 -7.70 -4.59 -18.25
CA GLU A 151 -7.64 -3.44 -19.16
C GLU A 151 -7.32 -3.88 -20.59
N LEU A 152 -6.38 -4.81 -20.75
CA LEU A 152 -6.02 -5.35 -22.05
C LEU A 152 -7.19 -6.09 -22.69
N ALA A 153 -7.91 -6.90 -21.91
CA ALA A 153 -9.15 -7.54 -22.34
C ALA A 153 -10.21 -6.51 -22.75
N ARG A 154 -10.44 -5.47 -21.94
CA ARG A 154 -11.39 -4.40 -22.28
C ARG A 154 -11.02 -3.69 -23.59
N VAL A 155 -9.75 -3.35 -23.78
CA VAL A 155 -9.29 -2.69 -25.00
C VAL A 155 -9.48 -3.60 -26.21
N ASN A 156 -9.09 -4.87 -26.09
CA ASN A 156 -9.14 -5.83 -27.18
C ASN A 156 -10.57 -6.24 -27.56
N ASP A 157 -11.42 -6.46 -26.57
CA ASP A 157 -12.74 -7.08 -26.77
C ASP A 157 -13.86 -6.06 -26.93
N GLN A 158 -13.66 -4.81 -26.48
CA GLN A 158 -14.67 -3.76 -26.55
C GLN A 158 -14.20 -2.56 -27.37
N VAL A 159 -13.10 -1.92 -26.96
CA VAL A 159 -12.69 -0.63 -27.57
C VAL A 159 -12.30 -0.80 -29.04
N VAL A 160 -11.47 -1.79 -29.36
CA VAL A 160 -11.02 -2.03 -30.74
C VAL A 160 -12.19 -2.41 -31.66
N PRO A 161 -13.07 -3.36 -31.30
CA PRO A 161 -14.26 -3.67 -32.10
C PRO A 161 -15.21 -2.50 -32.28
N ASP A 162 -15.49 -1.73 -31.22
CA ASP A 162 -16.41 -0.58 -31.29
C ASP A 162 -15.89 0.50 -32.26
N LEU A 163 -14.61 0.86 -32.14
CA LEU A 163 -13.98 1.83 -33.05
C LEU A 163 -13.89 1.30 -34.49
N THR A 164 -13.68 0.00 -34.66
CA THR A 164 -13.67 -0.65 -35.98
C THR A 164 -15.07 -0.57 -36.61
N ALA A 165 -16.12 -0.87 -35.86
CA ALA A 165 -17.50 -0.78 -36.34
C ALA A 165 -17.90 0.68 -36.65
N GLU A 166 -17.48 1.64 -35.82
CA GLU A 166 -17.74 3.05 -36.07
C GLU A 166 -17.02 3.56 -37.32
N ARG A 167 -15.75 3.19 -37.50
CA ARG A 167 -14.99 3.48 -38.72
C ARG A 167 -15.72 2.94 -39.96
N ASP A 168 -16.13 1.68 -39.93
CA ASP A 168 -16.80 1.04 -41.07
C ASP A 168 -18.14 1.71 -41.38
N ARG A 169 -18.90 2.08 -40.34
CA ARG A 169 -20.14 2.86 -40.49
C ARG A 169 -19.89 4.23 -41.10
N LEU A 170 -18.89 4.96 -40.63
CA LEU A 170 -18.55 6.28 -41.18
C LEU A 170 -18.07 6.18 -42.62
N GLN A 171 -17.25 5.17 -42.94
CA GLN A 171 -16.82 4.91 -44.31
C GLN A 171 -18.00 4.61 -45.24
N GLY A 172 -18.96 3.81 -44.78
CA GLY A 172 -20.22 3.56 -45.50
C GLY A 172 -21.01 4.85 -45.75
N ARG A 173 -21.13 5.72 -44.74
CA ARG A 173 -21.81 7.03 -44.88
C ARG A 173 -21.10 7.94 -45.88
N VAL A 174 -19.78 7.97 -45.87
CA VAL A 174 -19.00 8.77 -46.84
C VAL A 174 -19.26 8.28 -48.25
N LEU A 175 -19.27 6.97 -48.50
CA LEU A 175 -19.58 6.41 -49.81
C LEU A 175 -21.01 6.74 -50.26
N ALA A 176 -21.99 6.65 -49.36
CA ALA A 176 -23.37 7.04 -49.65
C ALA A 176 -23.48 8.52 -50.03
N LEU A 177 -22.88 9.42 -49.24
CA LEU A 177 -22.87 10.86 -49.53
C LEU A 177 -22.18 11.19 -50.85
N LEU A 178 -21.13 10.46 -51.22
CA LEU A 178 -20.46 10.63 -52.51
C LEU A 178 -21.40 10.23 -53.66
N ALA A 179 -22.13 9.13 -53.53
CA ALA A 179 -23.12 8.69 -54.50
C ALA A 179 -24.28 9.69 -54.62
N ASP A 180 -24.80 10.19 -53.50
CA ASP A 180 -25.85 11.21 -53.47
C ASP A 180 -25.38 12.50 -54.16
N ARG A 181 -24.13 12.91 -53.91
CA ARG A 181 -23.52 14.08 -54.57
C ARG A 181 -23.39 13.89 -56.07
N ASP A 182 -23.02 12.69 -56.54
CA ASP A 182 -22.95 12.38 -57.97
C ASP A 182 -24.34 12.36 -58.61
N ALA A 183 -25.35 11.81 -57.93
CA ALA A 183 -26.74 11.80 -58.40
C ALA A 183 -27.31 13.22 -58.50
N LEU A 184 -27.13 14.04 -57.48
CA LEU A 184 -27.60 15.43 -57.47
C LEU A 184 -26.91 16.26 -58.55
N LYS A 185 -25.61 16.02 -58.80
CA LYS A 185 -24.90 16.67 -59.90
C LYS A 185 -25.50 16.32 -61.26
N ALA A 186 -25.81 15.04 -61.48
CA ALA A 186 -26.45 14.60 -62.72
C ALA A 186 -27.85 15.23 -62.90
N GLU A 187 -28.61 15.36 -61.81
CA GLU A 187 -29.92 16.02 -61.83
C GLU A 187 -29.81 17.52 -62.17
N VAL A 188 -28.84 18.23 -61.57
CA VAL A 188 -28.55 19.63 -61.89
C VAL A 188 -28.15 19.80 -63.36
N ASP A 189 -27.27 18.94 -63.87
CA ASP A 189 -26.84 18.98 -65.27
C ASP A 189 -28.02 18.71 -66.23
N ALA A 190 -28.91 17.77 -65.89
CA ALA A 190 -30.12 17.48 -66.65
C ALA A 190 -31.11 18.67 -66.64
N ALA A 191 -31.34 19.29 -65.47
CA ALA A 191 -32.20 20.45 -65.33
C ALA A 191 -31.65 21.65 -66.12
N ALA A 192 -30.34 21.89 -66.10
CA ALA A 192 -29.69 22.92 -66.91
C ALA A 192 -29.87 22.66 -68.42
N GLY A 193 -29.78 21.40 -68.84
CA GLY A 193 -30.08 20.97 -70.21
C GLY A 193 -31.53 21.26 -70.61
N SER A 194 -32.50 20.90 -69.77
CA SER A 194 -33.92 21.18 -70.00
C SER A 194 -34.18 22.68 -70.11
N ASN A 195 -33.69 23.49 -69.15
CA ASN A 195 -33.85 24.94 -69.17
C ASN A 195 -33.29 25.56 -70.47
N THR A 196 -32.16 25.07 -70.95
CA THR A 196 -31.58 25.53 -72.21
C THR A 196 -32.46 25.20 -73.42
N ALA A 197 -33.09 24.02 -73.42
CA ALA A 197 -34.05 23.61 -74.45
C ALA A 197 -35.33 24.46 -74.39
N ASP A 198 -35.85 24.72 -73.18
CA ASP A 198 -37.03 25.53 -72.96
C ASP A 198 -36.81 26.98 -73.40
N VAL A 199 -35.67 27.58 -73.05
CA VAL A 199 -35.29 28.92 -73.53
C VAL A 199 -35.26 28.98 -75.07
N ARG A 200 -34.70 27.95 -75.72
CA ARG A 200 -34.70 27.88 -77.20
C ARG A 200 -36.12 27.79 -77.75
N ARG A 201 -36.98 26.99 -77.12
CA ARG A 201 -38.37 26.84 -77.53
C ARG A 201 -39.18 28.13 -77.36
N ILE A 202 -38.94 28.86 -76.27
CA ILE A 202 -39.56 30.18 -76.04
C ILE A 202 -39.17 31.14 -77.15
N LEU A 203 -37.87 31.26 -77.48
CA LEU A 203 -37.40 32.13 -78.56
C LEU A 203 -38.01 31.76 -79.92
N GLU A 204 -38.16 30.46 -80.20
CA GLU A 204 -38.81 29.97 -81.43
C GLU A 204 -40.30 30.36 -81.46
N LEU A 205 -41.01 30.18 -80.35
CA LEU A 205 -42.42 30.57 -80.23
C LEU A 205 -42.61 32.09 -80.33
N GLU A 206 -41.71 32.88 -79.74
CA GLU A 206 -41.71 34.35 -79.87
C GLU A 206 -41.52 34.77 -81.34
N ALA A 207 -40.63 34.11 -82.08
CA ALA A 207 -40.46 34.36 -83.51
C ALA A 207 -41.71 34.01 -84.32
N GLN A 208 -42.33 32.85 -84.06
CA GLN A 208 -43.60 32.44 -84.70
C GLN A 208 -44.74 33.42 -84.39
N LEU A 209 -44.84 33.90 -83.15
CA LEU A 209 -45.82 34.92 -82.78
C LEU A 209 -45.58 36.24 -83.53
N ALA A 210 -44.33 36.68 -83.65
CA ALA A 210 -43.99 37.87 -84.42
C ALA A 210 -44.30 37.74 -85.92
N ASP A 211 -44.12 36.55 -86.50
CA ASP A 211 -44.51 36.25 -87.89
C ASP A 211 -46.04 36.31 -88.06
N SER A 212 -46.79 35.60 -87.21
CA SER A 212 -48.25 35.60 -87.26
C SER A 212 -48.86 37.00 -87.07
N ALA A 213 -48.25 37.83 -86.21
CA ALA A 213 -48.67 39.21 -86.00
C ALA A 213 -48.46 40.07 -87.28
N ARG A 214 -47.37 39.85 -88.01
CA ARG A 214 -47.10 40.52 -89.30
C ARG A 214 -48.10 40.09 -90.37
N GLU A 215 -48.40 38.79 -90.46
CA GLU A 215 -49.42 38.25 -91.38
C GLU A 215 -50.81 38.84 -91.11
N LEU A 216 -51.22 38.88 -89.83
CA LEU A 216 -52.49 39.49 -89.43
C LEU A 216 -52.53 40.99 -89.73
N ALA A 217 -51.43 41.72 -89.52
CA ALA A 217 -51.35 43.14 -89.85
C ALA A 217 -51.48 43.37 -91.36
N ALA A 218 -50.82 42.55 -92.19
CA ALA A 218 -50.93 42.60 -93.64
C ALA A 218 -52.35 42.28 -94.11
N ALA A 219 -52.97 41.20 -93.62
CA ALA A 219 -54.34 40.84 -93.96
C ALA A 219 -55.36 41.92 -93.56
N ARG A 220 -55.17 42.57 -92.40
CA ARG A 220 -55.99 43.73 -91.99
C ARG A 220 -55.80 44.94 -92.92
N ALA A 221 -54.58 45.23 -93.34
CA ALA A 221 -54.31 46.30 -94.29
C ALA A 221 -54.97 46.01 -95.66
N GLU A 222 -54.95 44.76 -96.13
CA GLU A 222 -55.66 44.35 -97.34
C GLU A 222 -57.17 44.50 -97.22
N LEU A 223 -57.76 44.10 -96.09
CA LEU A 223 -59.19 44.29 -95.83
C LEU A 223 -59.56 45.78 -95.82
N ALA A 224 -58.79 46.62 -95.12
CA ALA A 224 -59.00 48.06 -95.10
C ALA A 224 -58.86 48.70 -96.50
N ALA A 225 -57.93 48.21 -97.33
CA ALA A 225 -57.79 48.66 -98.71
C ALA A 225 -59.00 48.27 -99.58
N ARG A 226 -59.58 47.08 -99.37
CA ARG A 226 -60.81 46.65 -100.04
C ARG A 226 -62.03 47.47 -99.61
N GLU A 227 -62.15 47.77 -98.31
CA GLU A 227 -63.20 48.63 -97.78
C GLU A 227 -63.08 50.05 -98.33
N ALA A 228 -61.87 50.62 -98.38
CA ALA A 228 -61.62 51.92 -98.99
C ALA A 228 -61.94 51.93 -100.50
N GLY A 229 -61.59 50.85 -101.23
CA GLY A 229 -61.97 50.68 -102.64
C GLY A 229 -63.48 50.52 -102.87
N GLN A 230 -64.25 50.18 -101.85
CA GLN A 230 -65.72 50.12 -101.89
C GLN A 230 -66.39 51.47 -101.55
N THR A 231 -65.64 52.52 -101.21
CA THR A 231 -66.19 53.83 -100.78
C THR A 231 -66.32 54.92 -101.85
N GLU A 232 -66.23 54.61 -103.16
CA GLU A 232 -66.75 55.49 -104.22
C GLU A 232 -68.27 55.27 -104.48
N SER A 233 -69.11 55.51 -103.46
CA SER A 233 -70.51 55.99 -103.58
C SER A 233 -71.16 56.19 -102.20
N PRO A 234 -72.07 57.17 -102.01
CA PRO A 234 -72.02 58.04 -100.83
C PRO A 234 -72.96 57.66 -99.67
N ALA A 235 -72.48 58.03 -98.47
CA ALA A 235 -73.16 58.60 -97.29
C ALA A 235 -74.53 58.06 -96.82
N VAL A 236 -74.66 57.78 -95.51
CA VAL A 236 -75.49 58.56 -94.54
C VAL A 236 -75.01 58.28 -93.09
N ALA A 237 -75.06 59.32 -92.27
CA ALA A 237 -74.59 59.47 -90.90
C ALA A 237 -75.47 58.81 -89.80
N ASN A 238 -74.78 58.26 -88.77
CA ASN A 238 -74.89 58.38 -87.29
C ASN A 238 -76.07 59.13 -86.61
N PRO A 239 -76.26 59.05 -85.26
CA PRO A 239 -75.74 58.11 -84.22
C PRO A 239 -76.75 57.77 -83.05
N ASP A 240 -76.24 57.09 -82.01
CA ASP A 240 -76.54 57.16 -80.54
C ASP A 240 -76.74 55.77 -79.90
N ILE A 241 -75.71 55.12 -79.33
CA ILE A 241 -75.03 55.33 -78.02
C ILE A 241 -75.94 55.07 -76.81
N ASN A 242 -75.91 53.82 -76.33
CA ASN A 242 -76.23 53.42 -74.96
C ASN A 242 -74.94 52.90 -74.31
N ALA A 243 -74.57 53.45 -73.15
CA ALA A 243 -73.57 52.83 -72.29
C ALA A 243 -73.79 53.22 -70.82
N ASP A 244 -74.30 52.26 -70.07
CA ASP A 244 -74.02 51.94 -68.66
C ASP A 244 -74.39 50.43 -68.51
N PRO A 245 -73.89 49.61 -67.55
CA PRO A 245 -73.37 49.99 -66.24
C PRO A 245 -72.23 49.11 -65.63
N ALA A 246 -71.84 49.49 -64.39
CA ALA A 246 -71.44 48.64 -63.23
C ALA A 246 -70.08 47.88 -63.27
N ARG A 247 -69.11 48.17 -62.37
CA ARG A 247 -68.86 47.62 -60.98
C ARG A 247 -68.42 46.13 -60.95
N PRO A 248 -67.70 45.57 -59.94
CA PRO A 248 -67.08 46.12 -58.73
C PRO A 248 -65.68 45.53 -58.34
N THR A 249 -65.20 46.03 -57.19
CA THR A 249 -64.11 45.66 -56.27
C THR A 249 -64.05 44.22 -55.71
N ALA A 250 -62.84 43.73 -55.41
CA ALA A 250 -62.47 42.87 -54.24
C ALA A 250 -60.92 42.85 -54.15
N ALA A 251 -60.21 43.33 -53.11
CA ALA A 251 -60.17 42.94 -51.69
C ALA A 251 -59.68 41.50 -51.44
N ALA A 252 -58.40 41.38 -51.08
CA ALA A 252 -57.80 40.30 -50.28
C ALA A 252 -56.60 40.94 -49.54
N GLU A 253 -56.85 41.53 -48.37
CA GLU A 253 -56.55 40.93 -47.05
C GLU A 253 -55.06 40.60 -46.86
N ALA A 254 -54.28 41.65 -46.61
CA ALA A 254 -52.99 41.54 -45.98
C ALA A 254 -53.21 41.20 -44.50
N GLY A 255 -52.92 39.95 -44.13
CA GLY A 255 -52.81 39.52 -42.74
C GLY A 255 -51.81 40.42 -42.01
N THR A 256 -52.30 41.02 -40.93
CA THR A 256 -51.50 41.84 -40.01
C THR A 256 -50.51 40.93 -39.29
N THR A 257 -49.28 40.82 -39.79
CA THR A 257 -48.16 40.35 -38.98
C THR A 257 -47.81 41.45 -37.97
N PRO A 258 -47.62 41.13 -36.68
CA PRO A 258 -46.96 42.06 -35.78
C PRO A 258 -45.61 42.40 -36.38
N ILE A 259 -45.20 43.67 -36.32
CA ILE A 259 -43.89 44.12 -36.78
C ILE A 259 -42.85 43.48 -35.85
N LEU A 260 -42.44 42.27 -36.17
CA LEU A 260 -41.33 41.57 -35.54
C LEU A 260 -40.06 42.22 -36.10
N THR A 261 -39.18 42.69 -35.22
CA THR A 261 -37.90 43.24 -35.66
C THR A 261 -37.02 42.06 -36.07
N PRO A 262 -36.61 41.93 -37.35
CA PRO A 262 -35.82 40.78 -37.78
C PRO A 262 -34.52 40.71 -36.99
N ARG A 263 -34.17 39.51 -36.52
CA ARG A 263 -32.91 39.27 -35.79
C ARG A 263 -31.81 38.91 -36.77
N ASP A 264 -30.57 39.24 -36.40
CA ASP A 264 -29.39 38.89 -37.19
C ASP A 264 -29.26 37.36 -37.33
N PRO A 265 -29.24 36.80 -38.56
CA PRO A 265 -29.13 35.36 -38.78
C PRO A 265 -27.85 34.75 -38.20
N ASP A 266 -26.74 35.51 -38.15
CA ASP A 266 -25.47 35.01 -37.60
C ASP A 266 -25.52 34.90 -36.07
N MET A 267 -26.23 35.83 -35.42
CA MET A 267 -26.50 35.77 -33.98
C MET A 267 -27.40 34.57 -33.64
N VAL A 268 -28.46 34.36 -34.41
CA VAL A 268 -29.39 33.23 -34.24
C VAL A 268 -28.68 31.90 -34.43
N ALA A 269 -27.90 31.75 -35.51
CA ALA A 269 -27.13 30.53 -35.77
C ALA A 269 -26.09 30.23 -34.67
N THR A 270 -25.46 31.27 -34.12
CA THR A 270 -24.50 31.13 -33.02
C THR A 270 -25.19 30.72 -31.72
N ALA A 271 -26.30 31.35 -31.37
CA ALA A 271 -27.08 31.01 -30.18
C ALA A 271 -27.64 29.57 -30.24
N LEU A 272 -28.16 29.14 -31.40
CA LEU A 272 -28.66 27.78 -31.62
C LEU A 272 -27.56 26.70 -31.62
N ARG A 273 -26.29 27.08 -31.85
CA ARG A 273 -25.14 26.17 -31.75
C ARG A 273 -24.64 26.05 -30.31
N ALA A 274 -24.70 27.15 -29.55
CA ALA A 274 -24.27 27.21 -28.15
C ALA A 274 -25.32 26.66 -27.17
N ALA A 275 -26.59 26.61 -27.57
CA ALA A 275 -27.69 26.18 -26.71
C ALA A 275 -27.66 24.64 -26.48
N PRO A 276 -27.50 24.18 -25.22
CA PRO A 276 -27.54 22.76 -24.90
C PRO A 276 -28.96 22.22 -25.08
N GLY A 277 -29.12 20.97 -25.52
CA GLY A 277 -30.42 20.29 -25.64
C GLY A 277 -31.09 20.36 -27.02
N LEU A 278 -30.57 21.13 -27.97
CA LEU A 278 -31.08 21.20 -29.35
C LEU A 278 -30.56 20.08 -30.28
N GLY A 279 -29.73 19.17 -29.77
CA GLY A 279 -29.11 18.10 -30.55
C GLY A 279 -30.08 17.02 -31.04
N PHE A 280 -31.28 16.95 -30.46
CA PHE A 280 -32.29 15.95 -30.79
C PHE A 280 -33.31 16.42 -31.86
N LEU A 281 -33.25 17.70 -32.26
CA LEU A 281 -34.13 18.24 -33.29
C LEU A 281 -33.74 17.71 -34.67
N SER A 282 -34.73 17.42 -35.50
CA SER A 282 -34.50 17.11 -36.91
C SER A 282 -33.93 18.33 -37.64
N THR A 283 -33.31 18.11 -38.80
CA THR A 283 -32.78 19.20 -39.62
C THR A 283 -33.89 20.17 -40.08
N GLN A 284 -35.10 19.64 -40.31
CA GLN A 284 -36.27 20.42 -40.71
C GLN A 284 -36.78 21.30 -39.55
N ASP A 285 -36.87 20.74 -38.35
CA ASP A 285 -37.29 21.44 -37.13
C ASP A 285 -36.30 22.56 -36.75
N ARG A 286 -35.00 22.27 -36.89
CA ARG A 286 -33.95 23.27 -36.66
C ARG A 286 -34.02 24.41 -37.67
N GLN A 287 -34.36 24.12 -38.92
CA GLN A 287 -34.55 25.14 -39.95
C GLN A 287 -35.78 26.00 -39.64
N LEU A 288 -36.91 25.38 -39.30
CA LEU A 288 -38.14 26.07 -38.92
C LEU A 288 -37.92 27.01 -37.73
N LEU A 289 -37.24 26.54 -36.68
CA LEU A 289 -36.89 27.34 -35.51
C LEU A 289 -35.97 28.52 -35.88
N THR A 290 -35.02 28.30 -36.79
CA THR A 290 -34.12 29.36 -37.26
C THR A 290 -34.88 30.44 -38.02
N ASP A 291 -35.76 30.03 -38.94
CA ASP A 291 -36.55 30.94 -39.77
C ASP A 291 -37.51 31.78 -38.91
N GLN A 292 -38.14 31.18 -37.89
CA GLN A 292 -39.00 31.87 -36.92
C GLN A 292 -38.23 32.88 -36.06
N LEU A 293 -37.06 32.50 -35.54
CA LEU A 293 -36.24 33.39 -34.71
C LEU A 293 -35.63 34.55 -35.51
N VAL A 294 -35.25 34.32 -36.78
CA VAL A 294 -34.76 35.36 -37.71
C VAL A 294 -35.90 36.29 -38.12
N ALA A 295 -37.10 35.77 -38.33
CA ALA A 295 -38.31 36.57 -38.55
C ALA A 295 -38.67 37.45 -37.33
N GLY A 296 -38.00 37.25 -36.18
CA GLY A 296 -38.11 38.08 -34.99
C GLY A 296 -39.15 37.57 -33.98
N GLU A 297 -39.60 36.31 -34.13
CA GLU A 297 -40.62 35.71 -33.27
C GLU A 297 -40.13 35.54 -31.82
N CYS A 298 -41.07 35.47 -30.87
CA CYS A 298 -40.76 35.26 -29.45
C CYS A 298 -40.04 33.92 -29.26
N VAL A 299 -38.96 33.91 -28.47
CA VAL A 299 -38.14 32.69 -28.25
C VAL A 299 -38.96 31.55 -27.65
N THR A 300 -39.90 31.87 -26.77
CA THR A 300 -40.87 30.93 -26.17
C THR A 300 -41.78 30.31 -27.23
N THR A 301 -42.44 31.13 -28.05
CA THR A 301 -43.35 30.69 -29.12
C THR A 301 -42.63 29.86 -30.19
N ALA A 302 -41.44 30.30 -30.59
CA ALA A 302 -40.64 29.57 -31.57
C ALA A 302 -40.16 28.21 -31.02
N LEU A 303 -39.86 28.09 -29.72
CA LEU A 303 -39.47 26.82 -29.11
C LEU A 303 -40.67 25.88 -28.87
N GLU A 304 -41.85 26.41 -28.56
CA GLU A 304 -43.08 25.61 -28.40
C GLU A 304 -43.53 24.98 -29.73
N SER A 305 -43.20 25.60 -30.87
CA SER A 305 -43.54 25.07 -32.20
C SER A 305 -42.79 23.77 -32.56
N VAL A 306 -41.64 23.54 -31.92
CA VAL A 306 -40.72 22.42 -32.19
C VAL A 306 -40.52 21.47 -31.01
N PHE A 307 -40.98 21.83 -29.81
CA PHE A 307 -40.86 21.00 -28.62
C PHE A 307 -42.18 20.88 -27.87
N ASP A 308 -42.62 19.63 -27.64
CA ASP A 308 -43.73 19.35 -26.70
C ASP A 308 -43.37 19.74 -25.24
N ARG A 309 -42.07 19.72 -24.91
CA ARG A 309 -41.56 20.13 -23.59
C ARG A 309 -40.19 20.78 -23.72
N VAL A 310 -40.15 22.10 -23.59
CA VAL A 310 -38.94 22.91 -23.73
C VAL A 310 -37.99 22.71 -22.54
N PRO A 311 -36.70 22.34 -22.76
CA PRO A 311 -35.73 22.28 -21.68
C PRO A 311 -35.44 23.68 -21.13
N ILE A 312 -35.59 23.85 -19.82
CA ILE A 312 -35.48 25.16 -19.12
C ILE A 312 -34.13 25.84 -19.36
N LEU A 313 -33.05 25.06 -19.49
CA LEU A 313 -31.69 25.58 -19.74
C LEU A 313 -31.55 26.15 -21.16
N THR A 314 -32.19 25.52 -22.15
CA THR A 314 -32.21 25.97 -23.55
C THR A 314 -32.96 27.28 -23.68
N LEU A 315 -34.13 27.38 -23.03
CA LEU A 315 -34.95 28.59 -23.02
C LEU A 315 -34.20 29.77 -22.39
N ARG A 316 -33.61 29.58 -21.20
CA ARG A 316 -32.91 30.65 -20.48
C ARG A 316 -31.70 31.18 -21.23
N ASN A 317 -30.95 30.30 -21.91
CA ASN A 317 -29.78 30.71 -22.69
C ASN A 317 -30.21 31.46 -23.95
N LEU A 318 -31.24 30.99 -24.68
CA LEU A 318 -31.72 31.66 -25.89
C LEU A 318 -32.35 33.03 -25.61
N ILE A 319 -33.11 33.18 -24.52
CA ILE A 319 -33.66 34.49 -24.11
C ILE A 319 -32.53 35.50 -23.83
N ARG A 320 -31.49 35.04 -23.12
CA ARG A 320 -30.33 35.88 -22.77
C ARG A 320 -29.48 36.24 -23.99
N ASP A 321 -29.18 35.28 -24.84
CA ASP A 321 -28.25 35.44 -25.96
C ASP A 321 -28.88 36.20 -27.15
N LEU A 322 -30.20 36.10 -27.31
CA LEU A 322 -30.95 36.81 -28.36
C LEU A 322 -31.64 38.08 -27.87
N ASN A 323 -31.38 38.49 -26.61
CA ASN A 323 -31.96 39.65 -25.94
C ASN A 323 -33.48 39.76 -26.19
N SER A 324 -34.18 38.66 -25.91
CA SER A 324 -35.61 38.53 -26.17
C SER A 324 -36.40 39.07 -24.97
N ASP A 325 -37.26 40.07 -25.18
CA ASP A 325 -38.07 40.71 -24.12
C ASP A 325 -39.36 39.92 -23.77
N CYS A 326 -39.42 38.63 -24.14
CA CYS A 326 -40.63 37.80 -24.09
C CYS A 326 -40.39 36.42 -23.45
#